data_AF-A0A533XCS1-F1
#
_entry.id   AF-A0A533XCS1-F1
#
_cell.length_a   1.000
_cell.length_b   1.000
_cell.length_c   1.000
_cell.angle_alpha   90.00
_cell.angle_beta   90.00
_cell.angle_gamma   90.00
#
_symmetry.space_group_name_H-M   'P 1'
#
loop_
_entity.id
_entity.type
_entity.pdbx_description
1 polymer ?
#
loop_
_entity_poly.entity_id
_entity_poly.type
_entity_poly.pdbx_seq_one_letter_code
_entity_poly.pdbx_strand_id
1 'polypeptide(L)'
;MKQKRFRIPFIALLLVGLPLLGVFLAGAPLARYLEFPPVTRYVKHAPFSWPFFIGTAVFIIGAVGPLLIRVLRHRVAPIAPGFNGSRSIASVAINARDATARLSSPKSDASDAPAPSPLTPHAFPWWGWLGLGITSLAWVLAWNRFPWLGNLQSHTFTPLWIGYILVINALASKRTGHCMMLGRPRYFLSLFLLSAAFWWFFEYLNRFVQNWYYVGASEFTATEYFWYATLPFSTVLPAVLSTRDWLATCHRLSAGLDHWWPMQVRQPTLVGWLVLVLAGVGLMGIGVWPDYLYPLLWVSPLLIITSLQAVSGEETVFSCISRGDWRPIWLPAFAALVCGLFWELWNYRSLAHWEYAVPFVHRFQIFEMPLLGYAGYLPFGLECVVIAGLLSSRGEPMELRA
;
A
#
# COMPACT_ATOMS: atom_id res chain seq x y z
N MET A 1 -2.21 -20.71 16.09
CA MET A 1 -3.42 -20.76 15.24
C MET A 1 -4.67 -20.16 15.89
N LYS A 2 -5.00 -20.49 17.14
CA LYS A 2 -6.17 -19.87 17.84
C LYS A 2 -6.04 -18.34 17.98
N GLN A 3 -4.88 -17.84 18.39
CA GLN A 3 -4.68 -16.39 18.63
C GLN A 3 -4.90 -15.49 17.39
N LYS A 4 -4.45 -15.86 16.19
CA LYS A 4 -4.66 -15.03 14.98
C LYS A 4 -6.13 -14.96 14.52
N ARG A 5 -6.91 -16.04 14.70
CA ARG A 5 -8.33 -16.09 14.31
C ARG A 5 -9.22 -15.20 15.19
N PHE A 6 -8.90 -15.03 16.48
CA PHE A 6 -9.62 -14.12 17.37
C PHE A 6 -9.24 -12.64 17.17
N ARG A 7 -8.13 -12.34 16.51
CA ARG A 7 -7.68 -10.95 16.29
C ARG A 7 -8.38 -10.25 15.14
N ILE A 8 -8.67 -10.93 14.04
CA ILE A 8 -9.40 -10.34 12.91
C ILE A 8 -10.76 -9.74 13.33
N PRO A 9 -11.64 -10.45 14.06
CA PRO A 9 -12.91 -9.85 14.49
C PRO A 9 -12.70 -8.71 15.48
N PHE A 10 -11.66 -8.76 16.32
CA PHE A 10 -11.33 -7.64 17.22
C PHE A 10 -10.83 -6.41 16.46
N ILE A 11 -9.96 -6.58 15.46
CA ILE A 11 -9.51 -5.50 14.57
C ILE A 11 -10.71 -4.89 13.85
N ALA A 12 -11.58 -5.73 13.27
CA ALA A 12 -12.79 -5.26 12.59
C ALA A 12 -13.71 -4.48 13.55
N LEU A 13 -13.88 -4.97 14.79
CA LEU A 13 -14.65 -4.28 15.83
C LEU A 13 -14.07 -2.91 16.16
N LEU A 14 -12.74 -2.76 16.28
CA LEU A 14 -12.12 -1.46 16.53
C LEU A 14 -12.29 -0.53 15.33
N LEU A 15 -11.99 -1.01 14.13
CA LEU A 15 -11.98 -0.20 12.92
C LEU A 15 -13.38 0.28 12.49
N VAL A 16 -14.41 -0.53 12.73
CA VAL A 16 -15.81 -0.18 12.44
C VAL A 16 -16.51 0.42 13.66
N GLY A 17 -16.23 -0.07 14.86
CA GLY A 17 -16.92 0.35 16.07
C GLY A 17 -16.50 1.73 16.56
N LEU A 18 -15.20 2.07 16.50
CA LEU A 18 -14.70 3.32 17.08
C LEU A 18 -15.26 4.58 16.38
N PRO A 19 -15.25 4.70 15.04
CA PRO A 19 -15.88 5.84 14.37
C PRO A 19 -17.36 6.02 14.76
N LEU A 20 -18.13 4.93 14.79
CA LEU A 20 -19.55 4.94 15.18
C LEU A 20 -19.74 5.34 16.65
N LEU A 21 -18.89 4.83 17.54
CA LEU A 21 -18.92 5.20 18.95
C LEU A 21 -18.68 6.70 19.12
N GLY A 22 -17.73 7.29 18.40
CA GLY A 22 -17.44 8.72 18.51
C GLY A 22 -18.60 9.60 18.08
N VAL A 23 -19.23 9.31 16.94
CA VAL A 23 -20.41 10.07 16.49
C VAL A 23 -21.61 9.85 17.40
N PHE A 24 -21.79 8.64 17.95
CA PHE A 24 -22.84 8.36 18.94
C PHE A 24 -22.65 9.18 20.22
N LEU A 25 -21.42 9.21 20.76
CA LEU A 25 -21.08 9.99 21.94
C LEU A 25 -21.20 11.51 21.71
N ALA A 26 -21.01 11.97 20.47
CA ALA A 26 -21.25 13.36 20.06
C ALA A 26 -22.73 13.69 19.82
N GLY A 27 -23.65 12.73 19.99
CA GLY A 27 -25.09 12.93 19.79
C GLY A 27 -25.53 12.99 18.33
N ALA A 28 -24.67 12.59 17.39
CA ALA A 28 -25.00 12.59 15.96
C ALA A 28 -25.82 11.34 15.57
N PRO A 29 -26.75 11.45 14.61
CA PRO A 29 -27.59 10.34 14.20
C PRO A 29 -26.78 9.28 13.43
N LEU A 30 -26.76 8.04 13.94
CA LEU A 30 -26.02 6.93 13.33
C LEU A 30 -26.53 6.55 11.93
N ALA A 31 -27.81 6.78 11.63
CA ALA A 31 -28.43 6.39 10.36
C ALA A 31 -27.67 6.94 9.13
N ARG A 32 -27.15 8.18 9.21
CA ARG A 32 -26.36 8.80 8.15
C ARG A 32 -25.07 8.02 7.83
N TYR A 33 -24.49 7.36 8.82
CA TYR A 33 -23.26 6.59 8.67
C TYR A 33 -23.50 5.13 8.29
N LEU A 34 -24.77 4.69 8.21
CA LEU A 34 -25.17 3.30 7.91
C LEU A 34 -26.03 3.16 6.65
N GLU A 35 -26.51 4.25 6.03
CA GLU A 35 -27.27 4.21 4.76
C GLU A 35 -26.50 3.54 3.61
N PHE A 36 -27.18 2.86 2.69
CA PHE A 36 -26.54 2.23 1.52
C PHE A 36 -27.38 2.45 0.25
N PRO A 37 -26.78 2.81 -0.90
CA PRO A 37 -25.35 3.04 -1.14
C PRO A 37 -24.83 4.25 -0.34
N PRO A 38 -23.52 4.32 -0.02
CA PRO A 38 -22.96 5.46 0.70
C PRO A 38 -23.21 6.74 -0.10
N VAL A 39 -23.96 7.69 0.46
CA VAL A 39 -24.23 8.98 -0.18
C VAL A 39 -23.19 9.99 0.30
N THR A 40 -21.99 9.95 -0.28
CA THR A 40 -21.01 11.02 -0.09
C THR A 40 -21.43 12.21 -0.97
N ARG A 41 -22.13 13.17 -0.38
CA ARG A 41 -22.41 14.46 -1.04
C ARG A 41 -21.23 15.40 -0.87
N TYR A 42 -21.05 16.32 -1.81
CA TYR A 42 -20.12 17.43 -1.64
C TYR A 42 -20.39 18.13 -0.31
N VAL A 43 -19.37 18.21 0.54
CA VAL A 43 -19.40 18.97 1.78
C VAL A 43 -18.35 20.06 1.69
N LYS A 44 -18.75 21.27 2.11
CA LYS A 44 -17.85 22.39 2.18
C LYS A 44 -16.94 22.22 3.40
N HIS A 45 -15.74 21.69 3.18
CA HIS A 45 -14.68 21.58 4.17
C HIS A 45 -14.03 22.93 4.49
N ALA A 46 -13.25 22.95 5.57
CA ALA A 46 -12.44 24.11 5.93
C ALA A 46 -11.60 24.60 4.75
N PRO A 47 -11.54 25.94 4.52
CA PRO A 47 -10.85 26.51 3.38
C PRO A 47 -9.34 26.28 3.46
N PHE A 48 -8.67 26.47 2.32
CA PHE A 48 -7.22 26.38 2.23
C PHE A 48 -6.50 27.25 3.27
N SER A 49 -5.43 26.72 3.86
CA SER A 49 -4.63 27.41 4.87
C SER A 49 -3.13 27.19 4.63
N TRP A 50 -2.40 28.28 4.43
CA TRP A 50 -0.95 28.24 4.21
C TRP A 50 -0.16 27.60 5.37
N PRO A 51 -0.42 27.92 6.65
CA PRO A 51 0.26 27.26 7.76
C PRO A 51 0.08 25.74 7.76
N PHE A 52 -1.14 25.25 7.52
CA PHE A 52 -1.42 23.81 7.44
C PHE A 52 -0.73 23.17 6.23
N PHE A 53 -0.79 23.81 5.06
CA PHE A 53 -0.14 23.33 3.86
C PHE A 53 1.38 23.23 4.04
N ILE A 54 2.04 24.29 4.51
CA ILE A 54 3.48 24.31 4.74
C ILE A 54 3.87 23.30 5.81
N GLY A 55 3.16 23.25 6.94
CA GLY A 55 3.42 22.27 8.01
C GLY A 55 3.32 20.83 7.50
N THR A 56 2.27 20.52 6.73
CA THR A 56 2.07 19.19 6.14
C THR A 56 3.16 18.87 5.11
N ALA A 57 3.53 19.83 4.25
CA ALA A 57 4.59 19.66 3.28
C ALA A 57 5.95 19.40 3.96
N VAL A 58 6.30 20.17 5.00
CA VAL A 58 7.53 19.98 5.79
C VAL A 58 7.55 18.60 6.45
N PHE A 59 6.43 18.17 7.03
CA PHE A 59 6.31 16.83 7.61
C PHE A 59 6.54 15.73 6.56
N ILE A 60 5.90 15.81 5.40
CA ILE A 60 6.06 14.84 4.30
C ILE A 60 7.51 14.81 3.80
N ILE A 61 8.11 15.99 3.57
CA ILE A 61 9.51 16.10 3.12
C ILE A 61 10.46 15.53 4.17
N GLY A 62 10.21 15.78 5.46
CA GLY A 62 11.01 15.23 6.55
C GLY A 62 10.90 13.70 6.66
N ALA A 63 9.72 13.13 6.41
CA ALA A 63 9.48 11.69 6.47
C ALA A 63 10.06 10.94 5.25
N VAL A 64 9.93 11.49 4.05
CA VAL A 64 10.27 10.81 2.79
C VAL A 64 11.64 11.22 2.24
N GLY A 65 12.01 12.48 2.43
CA GLY A 65 13.24 13.07 1.89
C GLY A 65 14.50 12.28 2.22
N PRO A 66 14.73 11.83 3.47
CA PRO A 66 15.90 11.02 3.81
C PRO A 66 16.00 9.71 3.01
N LEU A 67 14.87 9.02 2.81
CA LEU A 67 14.80 7.78 2.02
C LEU A 67 15.10 8.06 0.54
N LEU A 68 14.47 9.10 -0.01
CA LEU A 68 14.67 9.49 -1.41
C LEU A 68 16.12 9.91 -1.68
N ILE A 69 16.70 10.76 -0.82
CA ILE A 69 18.09 11.20 -0.92
C ILE A 69 19.04 10.00 -0.83
N ARG A 70 18.76 9.04 0.07
CA ARG A 70 19.58 7.83 0.22
C ARG A 70 19.61 7.02 -1.08
N VAL A 71 18.45 6.75 -1.67
CA VAL A 71 18.32 6.03 -2.95
C VAL A 71 19.02 6.79 -4.09
N LEU A 72 18.83 8.11 -4.19
CA LEU A 72 19.42 8.92 -5.26
C LEU A 72 20.94 9.02 -5.17
N ARG A 73 21.51 9.04 -3.96
CA ARG A 73 22.97 9.09 -3.73
C ARG A 73 23.64 7.74 -3.91
N HIS A 74 22.96 6.65 -3.59
CA HIS A 74 23.46 5.29 -3.81
C HIS A 74 23.16 4.80 -5.23
N ARG A 75 23.77 5.48 -6.22
CA ARG A 75 23.86 4.92 -7.56
C ARG A 75 24.91 3.82 -7.55
N VAL A 76 24.47 2.58 -7.74
CA VAL A 76 25.31 1.40 -7.94
C VAL A 76 26.45 1.77 -8.90
N ALA A 77 27.70 1.71 -8.42
CA ALA A 77 28.86 1.87 -9.28
C ALA A 77 28.72 0.87 -10.44
N PRO A 78 28.93 1.27 -11.71
CA PRO A 78 28.97 0.31 -12.79
C PRO A 78 29.97 -0.78 -12.40
N ILE A 79 29.57 -2.05 -12.52
CA ILE A 79 30.52 -3.17 -12.41
C ILE A 79 31.60 -2.86 -13.46
N ALA A 80 32.78 -2.47 -13.00
CA ALA A 80 33.89 -2.20 -13.88
C ALA A 80 34.17 -3.51 -14.65
N PRO A 81 34.19 -3.50 -15.99
CA PRO A 81 34.56 -4.69 -16.73
C PRO A 81 36.03 -4.96 -16.45
N GLY A 82 36.29 -6.05 -15.73
CA GLY A 82 37.63 -6.55 -15.45
C GLY A 82 38.21 -6.09 -14.12
N PHE A 83 37.88 -6.78 -13.04
CA PHE A 83 38.82 -6.94 -11.94
C PHE A 83 38.67 -8.34 -11.34
N ASN A 84 39.52 -9.24 -11.83
CA ASN A 84 39.78 -10.53 -11.22
C ASN A 84 40.54 -10.25 -9.92
N GLY A 85 39.86 -10.29 -8.79
CA GLY A 85 40.43 -9.86 -7.51
C GLY A 85 39.75 -10.56 -6.35
N SER A 86 40.28 -11.72 -5.99
CA SER A 86 40.05 -12.40 -4.72
C SER A 86 40.15 -11.40 -3.57
N ARG A 87 39.01 -11.00 -3.01
CA ARG A 87 38.92 -10.47 -1.65
C ARG A 87 37.76 -11.15 -0.95
N SER A 88 38.13 -12.19 -0.22
CA SER A 88 37.40 -12.78 0.89
C SER A 88 36.71 -11.70 1.71
N ILE A 89 35.37 -11.65 1.64
CA ILE A 89 34.55 -10.99 2.64
C ILE A 89 34.23 -12.09 3.65
N ALA A 90 35.01 -12.11 4.72
CA ALA A 90 34.76 -12.94 5.88
C ALA A 90 33.36 -12.62 6.43
N SER A 91 32.52 -13.65 6.48
CA SER A 91 31.22 -13.65 7.12
C SER A 91 31.37 -13.43 8.63
N VAL A 92 30.88 -12.30 9.12
CA VAL A 92 30.66 -12.10 10.56
C VAL A 92 29.26 -12.64 10.90
N ALA A 93 29.24 -13.93 11.27
CA ALA A 93 28.14 -14.51 12.01
C ALA A 93 28.31 -14.15 13.49
N ILE A 94 27.35 -13.42 14.08
CA ILE A 94 27.18 -13.40 15.54
C ILE A 94 25.67 -13.39 15.83
N ASN A 95 25.12 -14.58 16.06
CA ASN A 95 23.97 -14.73 16.94
C ASN A 95 24.51 -14.99 18.36
N ALA A 96 24.18 -14.07 19.27
CA ALA A 96 24.43 -14.22 20.68
C ALA A 96 23.32 -15.07 21.31
N ARG A 97 23.58 -16.37 21.46
CA ARG A 97 23.08 -17.29 22.50
C ARG A 97 23.72 -18.65 22.22
N ASP A 98 24.28 -19.26 23.26
CA ASP A 98 25.01 -20.54 23.26
C ASP A 98 26.54 -20.45 23.15
N ALA A 99 27.13 -19.58 23.98
CA ALA A 99 28.54 -19.66 24.36
C ALA A 99 28.66 -20.27 25.76
N THR A 100 28.68 -21.61 25.87
CA THR A 100 29.39 -22.34 26.95
C THR A 100 29.50 -23.86 26.76
N ALA A 101 28.99 -24.47 25.69
CA ALA A 101 29.15 -25.91 25.52
C ALA A 101 29.30 -26.33 24.05
N ARG A 102 30.54 -26.34 23.56
CA ARG A 102 31.06 -27.21 22.47
C ARG A 102 32.48 -26.79 22.09
N LEU A 103 33.45 -27.19 22.91
CA LEU A 103 34.87 -27.27 22.54
C LEU A 103 35.22 -28.75 22.40
N SER A 104 34.84 -29.36 21.26
CA SER A 104 35.45 -30.61 20.73
C SER A 104 34.70 -31.15 19.51
N SER A 105 34.98 -30.65 18.31
CA SER A 105 34.94 -31.41 17.05
C SER A 105 35.42 -30.57 15.85
N PRO A 106 36.01 -31.20 14.81
CA PRO A 106 36.80 -30.49 13.80
C PRO A 106 35.97 -29.85 12.67
N LYS A 107 36.58 -28.82 12.08
CA LYS A 107 36.11 -27.95 10.99
C LYS A 107 35.50 -28.74 9.81
N SER A 108 34.30 -28.35 9.38
CA SER A 108 33.76 -28.64 8.05
C SER A 108 33.84 -27.39 7.18
N ASP A 109 34.40 -27.53 5.99
CA ASP A 109 34.59 -26.49 4.99
C ASP A 109 33.27 -25.81 4.61
N ALA A 110 33.23 -24.49 4.79
CA ALA A 110 32.16 -23.62 4.32
C ALA A 110 32.72 -22.70 3.24
N SER A 111 32.84 -23.22 2.03
CA SER A 111 33.26 -22.45 0.85
C SER A 111 32.44 -22.85 -0.38
N ASP A 112 31.11 -22.79 -0.33
CA ASP A 112 30.26 -22.88 -1.52
C ASP A 112 28.87 -22.28 -1.24
N ALA A 113 28.78 -20.95 -1.24
CA ALA A 113 27.51 -20.27 -1.50
C ALA A 113 27.61 -19.71 -2.93
N PRO A 114 26.75 -20.14 -3.87
CA PRO A 114 26.85 -19.67 -5.25
C PRO A 114 26.57 -18.16 -5.30
N ALA A 115 27.44 -17.44 -6.00
CA ALA A 115 27.24 -16.04 -6.33
C ALA A 115 25.90 -15.85 -7.08
N PRO A 116 25.17 -14.74 -6.89
CA PRO A 116 23.92 -14.50 -7.59
C PRO A 116 24.15 -14.53 -9.10
N SER A 117 23.51 -15.49 -9.77
CA SER A 117 23.56 -15.63 -11.23
C SER A 117 23.11 -14.32 -11.89
N PRO A 118 23.78 -13.84 -12.95
CA PRO A 118 23.32 -12.69 -13.69
C PRO A 118 21.91 -12.97 -14.23
N LEU A 119 20.96 -12.06 -13.98
CA LEU A 119 19.59 -12.17 -14.49
C LEU A 119 19.62 -12.28 -16.01
N THR A 120 19.32 -13.47 -16.55
CA THR A 120 19.17 -13.67 -17.98
C THR A 120 17.92 -12.93 -18.45
N PRO A 121 18.00 -12.00 -19.42
CA PRO A 121 16.82 -11.30 -19.90
C PRO A 121 15.81 -12.27 -20.50
N HIS A 122 14.58 -12.31 -19.97
CA HIS A 122 13.51 -13.09 -20.56
C HIS A 122 12.73 -12.26 -21.59
N ALA A 123 12.11 -12.93 -22.57
CA ALA A 123 11.21 -12.26 -23.49
C ALA A 123 9.97 -11.71 -22.76
N PHE A 124 9.40 -10.61 -23.25
CA PHE A 124 8.16 -10.10 -22.70
C PHE A 124 7.01 -11.05 -23.09
N PRO A 125 6.25 -11.59 -22.13
CA PRO A 125 5.26 -12.63 -22.42
C PRO A 125 4.06 -12.10 -23.20
N TRP A 126 3.40 -12.97 -23.97
CA TRP A 126 2.26 -12.62 -24.82
C TRP A 126 1.09 -11.99 -24.04
N TRP A 127 0.83 -12.46 -22.81
CA TRP A 127 -0.24 -11.93 -21.96
C TRP A 127 0.09 -10.52 -21.42
N GLY A 128 1.36 -10.14 -21.41
CA GLY A 128 1.77 -8.75 -21.17
C GLY A 128 1.36 -7.82 -22.32
N TRP A 129 1.50 -8.29 -23.57
CA TRP A 129 1.01 -7.56 -24.76
C TRP A 129 -0.51 -7.45 -24.75
N LEU A 130 -1.20 -8.53 -24.36
CA LEU A 130 -2.66 -8.48 -24.14
C LEU A 130 -3.02 -7.41 -23.10
N GLY A 131 -2.31 -7.35 -21.97
CA GLY A 131 -2.49 -6.32 -20.95
C GLY A 131 -2.32 -4.90 -21.47
N LEU A 132 -1.30 -4.66 -22.31
CA LEU A 132 -1.09 -3.36 -22.99
C LEU A 132 -2.26 -3.03 -23.92
N GLY A 133 -2.74 -4.01 -24.69
CA GLY A 133 -3.91 -3.85 -25.57
C GLY A 133 -5.17 -3.49 -24.80
N ILE A 134 -5.48 -4.23 -23.72
CA ILE A 134 -6.63 -3.97 -22.85
C ILE A 134 -6.54 -2.56 -22.25
N THR A 135 -5.38 -2.20 -21.67
CA THR A 135 -5.19 -0.89 -21.04
C THR A 135 -5.36 0.23 -22.06
N SER A 136 -4.73 0.11 -23.22
CA SER A 136 -4.77 1.16 -24.26
C SER A 136 -6.19 1.33 -24.82
N LEU A 137 -6.88 0.23 -25.11
CA LEU A 137 -8.26 0.26 -25.61
C LEU A 137 -9.20 0.85 -24.54
N ALA A 138 -9.14 0.35 -23.31
CA ALA A 138 -9.96 0.84 -22.22
C ALA A 138 -9.71 2.32 -21.93
N TRP A 139 -8.46 2.79 -22.07
CA TRP A 139 -8.12 4.20 -21.89
C TRP A 139 -8.72 5.06 -23.00
N VAL A 140 -8.58 4.66 -24.27
CA VAL A 140 -9.20 5.35 -25.40
C VAL A 140 -10.72 5.41 -25.19
N LEU A 141 -11.35 4.30 -24.79
CA LEU A 141 -12.79 4.26 -24.52
C LEU A 141 -13.18 5.12 -23.32
N ALA A 142 -12.38 5.16 -22.24
CA ALA A 142 -12.67 5.95 -21.05
C ALA A 142 -12.61 7.45 -21.30
N TRP A 143 -11.61 7.91 -22.07
CA TRP A 143 -11.33 9.34 -22.28
C TRP A 143 -12.07 9.96 -23.46
N ASN A 144 -12.63 9.16 -24.35
CA ASN A 144 -13.43 9.62 -25.48
C ASN A 144 -14.89 9.23 -25.28
N ARG A 145 -15.81 10.15 -25.59
CA ARG A 145 -17.25 9.90 -25.44
C ARG A 145 -17.78 9.29 -26.73
N PHE A 146 -17.88 7.96 -26.78
CA PHE A 146 -18.38 7.24 -27.94
C PHE A 146 -19.88 6.98 -27.77
N PRO A 147 -20.76 7.53 -28.64
CA PRO A 147 -22.20 7.35 -28.51
C PRO A 147 -22.66 5.89 -28.50
N TRP A 148 -21.96 5.02 -29.24
CA TRP A 148 -22.26 3.60 -29.34
C TRP A 148 -21.89 2.78 -28.09
N LEU A 149 -21.03 3.31 -27.21
CA LEU A 149 -20.59 2.60 -26.00
C LEU A 149 -21.67 2.65 -24.90
N GLY A 150 -22.51 3.69 -24.92
CA GLY A 150 -23.64 3.86 -24.00
C GLY A 150 -23.25 3.62 -22.54
N ASN A 151 -23.99 2.75 -21.86
CA ASN A 151 -23.80 2.44 -20.44
C ASN A 151 -22.46 1.75 -20.13
N LEU A 152 -21.84 1.07 -21.10
CA LEU A 152 -20.54 0.41 -20.90
C LEU A 152 -19.40 1.41 -20.66
N GLN A 153 -19.59 2.68 -21.02
CA GLN A 153 -18.62 3.75 -20.80
C GLN A 153 -18.25 3.88 -19.31
N SER A 154 -19.22 3.70 -18.42
CA SER A 154 -19.02 3.77 -16.96
C SER A 154 -18.11 2.64 -16.44
N HIS A 155 -18.06 1.49 -17.11
CA HIS A 155 -17.31 0.32 -16.67
C HIS A 155 -15.85 0.28 -17.15
N THR A 156 -15.39 1.31 -17.86
CA THR A 156 -14.05 1.36 -18.47
C THR A 156 -12.90 1.40 -17.45
N PHE A 157 -13.17 1.76 -16.20
CA PHE A 157 -12.14 1.86 -15.15
C PHE A 157 -11.56 0.50 -14.72
N THR A 158 -12.38 -0.55 -14.66
CA THR A 158 -11.90 -1.89 -14.23
C THR A 158 -10.95 -2.52 -15.26
N PRO A 159 -11.27 -2.54 -16.57
CA PRO A 159 -10.35 -3.05 -17.59
C PRO A 159 -8.97 -2.37 -17.60
N LEU A 160 -8.88 -1.07 -17.30
CA LEU A 160 -7.60 -0.35 -17.17
C LEU A 160 -6.69 -1.02 -16.14
N TRP A 161 -7.23 -1.29 -14.95
CA TRP A 161 -6.47 -1.92 -13.87
C TRP A 161 -6.14 -3.39 -14.14
N ILE A 162 -7.07 -4.15 -14.74
CA ILE A 162 -6.77 -5.53 -15.15
C ILE A 162 -5.62 -5.56 -16.15
N GLY A 163 -5.66 -4.69 -17.17
CA GLY A 163 -4.59 -4.54 -18.13
C GLY A 163 -3.26 -4.14 -17.47
N TYR A 164 -3.28 -3.16 -16.56
CA TYR A 164 -2.11 -2.74 -15.79
C TYR A 164 -1.49 -3.87 -14.96
N ILE A 165 -2.31 -4.63 -14.24
CA ILE A 165 -1.85 -5.76 -13.42
C ILE A 165 -1.14 -6.80 -14.29
N LEU A 166 -1.69 -7.11 -15.47
CA LEU A 166 -1.04 -7.99 -16.46
C LEU A 166 0.30 -7.41 -16.92
N VAL A 167 0.36 -6.12 -17.28
CA VAL A 167 1.59 -5.49 -17.75
C VAL A 167 2.69 -5.51 -16.68
N ILE A 168 2.36 -5.14 -15.44
CA ILE A 168 3.34 -5.10 -14.35
C ILE A 168 3.86 -6.50 -13.99
N ASN A 169 2.98 -7.51 -13.93
CA ASN A 169 3.44 -8.89 -13.73
C ASN A 169 4.31 -9.37 -14.90
N ALA A 170 4.00 -8.97 -16.14
CA ALA A 170 4.79 -9.31 -17.31
C ALA A 170 6.16 -8.65 -17.27
N LEU A 171 6.26 -7.42 -16.78
CA LEU A 171 7.52 -6.72 -16.57
C LEU A 171 8.38 -7.40 -15.49
N ALA A 172 7.77 -7.85 -14.39
CA ALA A 172 8.47 -8.66 -13.38
C ALA A 172 8.99 -9.96 -14.00
N SER A 173 8.12 -10.71 -14.69
CA SER A 173 8.47 -11.97 -15.36
C SER A 173 9.56 -11.80 -16.42
N LYS A 174 9.58 -10.68 -17.15
CA LYS A 174 10.62 -10.35 -18.14
C LYS A 174 12.00 -10.20 -17.48
N ARG A 175 12.03 -9.67 -16.24
CA ARG A 175 13.28 -9.36 -15.53
C ARG A 175 13.84 -10.54 -14.75
N THR A 176 12.99 -11.38 -14.17
CA THR A 176 13.42 -12.45 -13.25
C THR A 176 12.97 -13.85 -13.67
N GLY A 177 12.19 -13.97 -14.75
CA GLY A 177 11.56 -15.23 -15.16
C GLY A 177 10.35 -15.62 -14.31
N HIS A 178 10.05 -14.87 -13.24
CA HIS A 178 9.03 -15.20 -12.25
C HIS A 178 8.12 -14.00 -11.97
N CYS A 179 6.84 -14.26 -11.64
CA CYS A 179 5.92 -13.24 -11.17
C CYS A 179 4.89 -13.83 -10.19
N MET A 180 4.27 -12.98 -9.37
CA MET A 180 3.28 -13.39 -8.37
C MET A 180 2.08 -14.11 -9.00
N MET A 181 1.61 -13.63 -10.15
CA MET A 181 0.47 -14.21 -10.86
C MET A 181 0.68 -15.69 -11.22
N LEU A 182 1.87 -16.05 -11.71
CA LEU A 182 2.19 -17.43 -12.12
C LEU A 182 2.74 -18.28 -10.96
N GLY A 183 3.54 -17.70 -10.07
CA GLY A 183 4.16 -18.42 -8.96
C GLY A 183 3.22 -18.68 -7.78
N ARG A 184 2.21 -17.82 -7.56
CA ARG A 184 1.26 -17.93 -6.44
C ARG A 184 -0.18 -17.62 -6.88
N PRO A 185 -0.75 -18.34 -7.86
CA PRO A 185 -2.03 -17.97 -8.48
C PRO A 185 -3.21 -17.92 -7.49
N ARG A 186 -3.26 -18.84 -6.52
CA ARG A 186 -4.32 -18.84 -5.49
C ARG A 186 -4.26 -17.60 -4.60
N TYR A 187 -3.05 -17.23 -4.16
CA TYR A 187 -2.83 -16.02 -3.37
C TYR A 187 -3.18 -14.78 -4.22
N PHE A 188 -2.67 -14.71 -5.44
CA PHE A 188 -2.96 -13.63 -6.38
C PHE A 188 -4.46 -13.44 -6.63
N LEU A 189 -5.21 -14.51 -6.91
CA LEU A 189 -6.66 -14.45 -7.10
C LEU A 189 -7.40 -14.04 -5.81
N SER A 190 -6.95 -14.51 -4.65
CA SER A 190 -7.54 -14.10 -3.37
C SER A 190 -7.32 -12.62 -3.03
N LEU A 191 -6.31 -11.96 -3.62
CA LEU A 191 -6.11 -10.51 -3.47
C LEU A 191 -7.27 -9.73 -4.05
N PHE A 192 -7.93 -10.19 -5.12
CA PHE A 192 -9.05 -9.48 -5.71
C PHE A 192 -10.25 -9.41 -4.76
N LEU A 193 -10.58 -10.54 -4.15
CA LEU A 193 -11.66 -10.63 -3.16
C LEU A 193 -11.35 -9.81 -1.91
N LEU A 194 -10.12 -9.91 -1.39
CA LEU A 194 -9.71 -9.12 -0.23
C LEU A 194 -9.68 -7.63 -0.54
N SER A 195 -9.27 -7.24 -1.75
CA SER A 195 -9.18 -5.85 -2.18
C SER A 195 -10.56 -5.19 -2.21
N ALA A 196 -11.59 -5.91 -2.65
CA ALA A 196 -12.96 -5.40 -2.62
C ALA A 196 -13.39 -5.06 -1.20
N ALA A 197 -13.24 -5.98 -0.25
CA ALA A 197 -13.56 -5.74 1.15
C ALA A 197 -12.70 -4.62 1.77
N PHE A 198 -11.41 -4.57 1.41
CA PHE A 198 -10.47 -3.57 1.86
C PHE A 198 -10.88 -2.16 1.42
N TRP A 199 -11.26 -1.96 0.15
CA TRP A 199 -11.66 -0.64 -0.31
C TRP A 199 -13.07 -0.24 0.17
N TRP A 200 -14.01 -1.19 0.28
CA TRP A 200 -15.31 -0.92 0.90
C TRP A 200 -15.17 -0.40 2.34
N PHE A 201 -14.13 -0.83 3.06
CA PHE A 201 -13.81 -0.27 4.37
C PHE A 201 -13.35 1.20 4.30
N PHE A 202 -12.58 1.59 3.28
CA PHE A 202 -12.24 3.00 3.06
C PHE A 202 -13.46 3.83 2.68
N GLU A 203 -14.35 3.31 1.83
CA GLU A 203 -15.65 3.96 1.56
C GLU A 203 -16.46 4.13 2.84
N TYR A 204 -16.46 3.15 3.73
CA TYR A 204 -17.09 3.27 5.04
C TYR A 204 -16.47 4.40 5.88
N LEU A 205 -15.14 4.46 6.01
CA LEU A 205 -14.48 5.55 6.75
C LEU A 205 -14.70 6.92 6.10
N ASN A 206 -14.76 6.98 4.78
CA ASN A 206 -14.97 8.21 4.04
C ASN A 206 -16.34 8.85 4.35
N ARG A 207 -17.31 8.10 4.84
CA ARG A 207 -18.60 8.66 5.26
C ARG A 207 -18.49 9.61 6.45
N PHE A 208 -17.44 9.45 7.26
CA PHE A 208 -17.20 10.28 8.43
C PHE A 208 -16.44 11.55 8.08
N VAL A 209 -15.53 11.49 7.10
CA VAL A 209 -14.62 12.60 6.77
C VAL A 209 -14.97 13.30 5.45
N GLN A 210 -15.65 12.61 4.53
CA GLN A 210 -16.14 13.10 3.24
C GLN A 210 -15.06 13.70 2.32
N ASN A 211 -13.85 13.12 2.36
CA ASN A 211 -12.70 13.58 1.58
C ASN A 211 -12.84 13.40 0.07
N TRP A 212 -13.67 12.45 -0.38
CA TRP A 212 -14.00 12.25 -1.79
C TRP A 212 -15.48 11.94 -1.99
N TYR A 213 -15.99 12.28 -3.17
CA TYR A 213 -17.37 12.00 -3.58
C TYR A 213 -17.41 11.65 -5.07
N TYR A 214 -18.41 10.86 -5.47
CA TYR A 214 -18.56 10.40 -6.85
C TYR A 214 -19.45 11.33 -7.67
N VAL A 215 -18.99 11.68 -8.87
CA VAL A 215 -19.72 12.48 -9.87
C VAL A 215 -20.02 11.60 -11.08
N GLY A 216 -21.18 11.80 -11.71
CA GLY A 216 -21.59 11.03 -12.89
C GLY A 216 -22.09 9.60 -12.59
N ALA A 217 -22.42 9.31 -11.32
CA ALA A 217 -22.92 8.00 -10.86
C ALA A 217 -24.43 7.97 -10.51
N SER A 218 -25.20 8.97 -10.94
CA SER A 218 -26.50 9.32 -10.31
C SER A 218 -27.74 8.53 -10.75
N GLU A 219 -27.61 7.30 -11.27
CA GLU A 219 -28.77 6.48 -11.69
C GLU A 219 -28.73 5.00 -11.24
N PHE A 220 -27.86 4.63 -10.30
CA PHE A 220 -27.79 3.25 -9.83
C PHE A 220 -28.72 2.98 -8.65
N THR A 221 -29.42 1.85 -8.68
CA THR A 221 -29.96 1.22 -7.48
C THR A 221 -28.84 0.77 -6.54
N ALA A 222 -29.16 0.50 -5.27
CA ALA A 222 -28.18 0.03 -4.28
C ALA A 222 -27.39 -1.21 -4.76
N THR A 223 -28.09 -2.19 -5.35
CA THR A 223 -27.47 -3.42 -5.86
C THR A 223 -26.59 -3.16 -7.08
N GLU A 224 -27.02 -2.30 -7.99
CA GLU A 224 -26.21 -1.93 -9.16
C GLU A 224 -24.95 -1.19 -8.74
N TYR A 225 -25.07 -0.22 -7.82
CA TYR A 225 -23.92 0.49 -7.27
C TYR A 225 -22.94 -0.48 -6.59
N PHE A 226 -23.45 -1.44 -5.81
CA PHE A 226 -22.62 -2.43 -5.15
C PHE A 226 -21.73 -3.19 -6.15
N TRP A 227 -22.33 -3.76 -7.19
CA TRP A 227 -21.58 -4.51 -8.20
C TRP A 227 -20.69 -3.60 -9.05
N TYR A 228 -21.19 -2.44 -9.45
CA TYR A 228 -20.46 -1.44 -10.20
C TYR A 228 -19.17 -1.01 -9.49
N ALA A 229 -19.26 -0.66 -8.20
CA ALA A 229 -18.14 -0.19 -7.41
C ALA A 229 -17.20 -1.33 -6.96
N THR A 230 -17.74 -2.52 -6.69
CA THR A 230 -16.93 -3.67 -6.23
C THR A 230 -15.88 -4.11 -7.25
N LEU A 231 -16.19 -4.00 -8.55
CA LEU A 231 -15.27 -4.38 -9.62
C LEU A 231 -13.94 -3.59 -9.60
N PRO A 232 -13.94 -2.24 -9.67
CA PRO A 232 -12.70 -1.49 -9.57
C PRO A 232 -12.04 -1.62 -8.19
N PHE A 233 -12.82 -1.69 -7.11
CA PHE A 233 -12.32 -1.90 -5.74
C PHE A 233 -11.52 -3.21 -5.59
N SER A 234 -11.89 -4.24 -6.35
CA SER A 234 -11.18 -5.53 -6.34
C SER A 234 -9.76 -5.46 -6.92
N THR A 235 -9.35 -4.37 -7.57
CA THR A 235 -8.08 -4.32 -8.30
C THR A 235 -6.93 -3.66 -7.54
N VAL A 236 -7.20 -3.03 -6.39
CA VAL A 236 -6.23 -2.21 -5.66
C VAL A 236 -5.06 -3.03 -5.10
N LEU A 237 -5.34 -4.05 -4.29
CA LEU A 237 -4.28 -4.92 -3.72
C LEU A 237 -3.45 -5.63 -4.80
N PRO A 238 -4.04 -6.31 -5.81
CA PRO A 238 -3.23 -6.98 -6.82
C PRO A 238 -2.38 -5.97 -7.63
N ALA A 239 -2.87 -4.77 -7.91
CA ALA A 239 -2.10 -3.73 -8.57
C ALA A 239 -0.89 -3.28 -7.73
N VAL A 240 -1.12 -2.83 -6.49
CA VAL A 240 -0.06 -2.30 -5.62
C VAL A 240 1.01 -3.35 -5.34
N LEU A 241 0.62 -4.59 -5.03
CA LEU A 241 1.58 -5.66 -4.71
C LEU A 241 2.34 -6.14 -5.94
N SER A 242 1.70 -6.20 -7.11
CA SER A 242 2.39 -6.53 -8.35
C SER A 242 3.42 -5.44 -8.71
N THR A 243 3.06 -4.16 -8.51
CA THR A 243 3.98 -3.03 -8.73
C THR A 243 5.14 -3.07 -7.75
N ARG A 244 4.89 -3.37 -6.47
CA ARG A 244 5.94 -3.58 -5.47
C ARG A 244 6.90 -4.68 -5.89
N ASP A 245 6.39 -5.84 -6.31
CA ASP A 245 7.21 -6.98 -6.72
C ASP A 245 8.06 -6.65 -7.95
N TRP A 246 7.49 -5.95 -8.94
CA TRP A 246 8.27 -5.45 -10.07
C TRP A 246 9.35 -4.43 -9.65
N LEU A 247 9.02 -3.46 -8.80
CA LEU A 247 9.97 -2.46 -8.29
C LEU A 247 11.13 -3.11 -7.52
N ALA A 248 10.86 -4.21 -6.79
CA ALA A 248 11.89 -4.96 -6.08
C ALA A 248 12.95 -5.56 -7.02
N THR A 249 12.58 -5.92 -8.26
CA THR A 249 13.54 -6.40 -9.29
C THR A 249 14.45 -5.30 -9.84
N CYS A 250 14.18 -4.03 -9.50
CA CYS A 250 14.95 -2.86 -9.92
C CYS A 250 15.82 -2.38 -8.75
N HIS A 251 16.95 -3.05 -8.49
CA HIS A 251 17.83 -2.76 -7.35
C HIS A 251 18.19 -1.27 -7.17
N ARG A 252 18.31 -0.51 -8.26
CA ARG A 252 18.59 0.94 -8.22
C ARG A 252 17.51 1.74 -7.49
N LEU A 253 16.26 1.29 -7.49
CA LEU A 253 15.14 1.99 -6.86
C LEU A 253 15.08 1.80 -5.34
N SER A 254 15.93 0.94 -4.78
CA SER A 254 16.00 0.68 -3.34
C SER A 254 17.44 0.60 -2.82
N ALA A 255 18.40 1.04 -3.63
CA ALA A 255 19.82 0.96 -3.31
C ALA A 255 20.18 1.77 -2.07
N GLY A 256 21.01 1.19 -1.20
CA GLY A 256 21.49 1.83 0.02
C GLY A 256 20.47 1.87 1.17
N LEU A 257 19.28 1.27 0.99
CA LEU A 257 18.24 1.13 2.03
C LEU A 257 18.27 -0.21 2.76
N ASP A 258 19.06 -1.17 2.30
CA ASP A 258 19.23 -2.52 2.85
C ASP A 258 20.03 -2.55 4.15
N HIS A 259 21.00 -1.63 4.30
CA HIS A 259 21.87 -1.51 5.48
C HIS A 259 22.04 -0.04 5.87
N TRP A 260 20.93 0.68 6.08
CA TRP A 260 20.99 2.12 6.32
C TRP A 260 21.11 2.49 7.80
N TRP A 261 19.99 2.80 8.45
CA TRP A 261 19.97 3.24 9.86
C TRP A 261 19.06 2.31 10.66
N PRO A 262 19.63 1.48 11.57
CA PRO A 262 18.82 0.59 12.40
C PRO A 262 18.12 1.39 13.50
N MET A 263 16.79 1.28 13.57
CA MET A 263 15.99 1.87 14.66
C MET A 263 15.36 0.79 15.52
N GLN A 264 15.81 0.70 16.77
CA GLN A 264 15.29 -0.26 17.73
C GLN A 264 14.31 0.42 18.68
N VAL A 265 13.10 -0.13 18.76
CA VAL A 265 12.12 0.28 19.78
C VAL A 265 12.40 -0.52 21.04
N ARG A 266 12.86 0.15 22.10
CA ARG A 266 13.25 -0.50 23.38
C ARG A 266 12.10 -1.22 24.08
N GLN A 267 10.89 -0.67 24.02
CA GLN A 267 9.70 -1.21 24.69
C GLN A 267 8.54 -1.37 23.69
N PRO A 268 8.62 -2.37 22.79
CA PRO A 268 7.68 -2.50 21.67
C PRO A 268 6.23 -2.72 22.14
N THR A 269 6.03 -3.42 23.26
CA THR A 269 4.69 -3.65 23.83
C THR A 269 4.09 -2.37 24.39
N LEU A 270 4.85 -1.55 25.14
CA LEU A 270 4.36 -0.27 25.67
C LEU A 270 4.05 0.70 24.54
N VAL A 271 4.97 0.84 23.58
CA VAL A 271 4.77 1.68 22.40
C VAL A 271 3.57 1.20 21.59
N GLY A 272 3.40 -0.12 21.44
CA GLY A 272 2.22 -0.71 20.82
C GLY A 272 0.92 -0.29 21.50
N TRP A 273 0.81 -0.40 22.83
CA TRP A 273 -0.36 0.07 23.56
C TRP A 273 -0.62 1.56 23.41
N LEU A 274 0.43 2.40 23.50
CA LEU A 274 0.30 3.85 23.33
C LEU A 274 -0.21 4.20 21.92
N VAL A 275 0.37 3.61 20.88
CA VAL A 275 -0.04 3.82 19.49
C VAL A 275 -1.46 3.32 19.27
N LEU A 276 -1.84 2.17 19.84
CA LEU A 276 -3.20 1.63 19.75
C LEU A 276 -4.22 2.58 20.35
N VAL A 277 -3.95 3.11 21.54
CA VAL A 277 -4.85 4.07 22.21
C VAL A 277 -4.94 5.37 21.42
N LEU A 278 -3.82 5.94 20.97
CA LEU A 278 -3.82 7.18 20.20
C LEU A 278 -4.54 7.03 18.86
N ALA A 279 -4.26 5.96 18.11
CA ALA A 279 -4.94 5.67 16.85
C ALA A 279 -6.42 5.37 17.08
N GLY A 280 -6.77 4.66 18.16
CA GLY A 280 -8.16 4.35 18.49
C GLY A 280 -8.98 5.58 18.89
N VAL A 281 -8.45 6.44 19.77
CA VAL A 281 -9.10 7.71 20.16
C VAL A 281 -9.20 8.65 18.97
N GLY A 282 -8.15 8.75 18.15
CA GLY A 282 -8.17 9.54 16.93
C GLY A 282 -9.20 9.03 15.93
N LEU A 283 -9.27 7.71 15.72
CA LEU A 283 -10.27 7.08 14.85
C LEU A 283 -11.70 7.27 15.38
N MET A 284 -11.89 7.26 16.70
CA MET A 284 -13.16 7.61 17.33
C MET A 284 -13.55 9.06 17.03
N GLY A 285 -12.59 9.99 17.00
CA GLY A 285 -12.84 11.41 16.74
C GLY A 285 -13.14 11.78 15.28
N ILE A 286 -12.94 10.90 14.29
CA ILE A 286 -12.94 11.30 12.87
C ILE A 286 -14.26 11.91 12.40
N GLY A 287 -15.40 11.45 12.92
CA GLY A 287 -16.71 12.00 12.57
C GLY A 287 -17.10 13.26 13.36
N VAL A 288 -16.35 13.58 14.42
CA VAL A 288 -16.58 14.76 15.27
C VAL A 288 -15.73 15.94 14.79
N TRP A 289 -14.48 15.68 14.42
CA TRP A 289 -13.55 16.70 13.89
C TRP A 289 -12.96 16.28 12.53
N PRO A 290 -13.80 16.10 11.49
CA PRO A 290 -13.35 15.59 10.19
C PRO A 290 -12.30 16.49 9.54
N ASP A 291 -12.43 17.82 9.68
CA ASP A 291 -11.48 18.76 9.07
C ASP A 291 -10.03 18.58 9.56
N TYR A 292 -9.82 18.09 10.78
CA TYR A 292 -8.49 17.91 11.37
C TYR A 292 -8.04 16.45 11.39
N LEU A 293 -8.98 15.53 11.61
CA LEU A 293 -8.68 14.11 11.83
C LEU A 293 -8.77 13.27 10.55
N TYR A 294 -9.13 13.84 9.40
CA TYR A 294 -9.16 13.11 8.13
C TYR A 294 -7.88 12.35 7.77
N PRO A 295 -6.64 12.77 8.14
CA PRO A 295 -5.44 11.97 7.82
C PRO A 295 -5.44 10.62 8.52
N LEU A 296 -6.15 10.49 9.64
CA LEU A 296 -6.25 9.25 10.41
C LEU A 296 -7.04 8.17 9.68
N LEU A 297 -7.89 8.52 8.70
CA LEU A 297 -8.50 7.55 7.81
C LEU A 297 -7.44 6.73 7.04
N TRP A 298 -6.32 7.36 6.67
CA TRP A 298 -5.25 6.75 5.85
C TRP A 298 -4.12 6.10 6.65
N VAL A 299 -4.10 6.28 7.98
CA VAL A 299 -2.96 5.87 8.82
C VAL A 299 -3.40 4.99 9.99
N SER A 300 -4.58 5.23 10.57
CA SER A 300 -5.05 4.48 11.74
C SER A 300 -5.25 2.99 11.48
N PRO A 301 -5.76 2.53 10.31
CA PRO A 301 -5.86 1.10 10.04
C PRO A 301 -4.51 0.40 10.14
N LEU A 302 -3.46 0.96 9.51
CA LEU A 302 -2.09 0.48 9.65
C LEU A 302 -1.65 0.43 11.12
N LEU A 303 -1.82 1.53 11.85
CA LEU A 303 -1.35 1.68 13.22
C LEU A 303 -2.07 0.72 14.18
N ILE A 304 -3.38 0.53 14.03
CA ILE A 304 -4.17 -0.40 14.87
C ILE A 304 -3.72 -1.84 14.62
N ILE A 305 -3.55 -2.26 13.35
CA ILE A 305 -3.12 -3.63 13.06
C ILE A 305 -1.69 -3.89 13.56
N THR A 306 -0.76 -2.97 13.27
CA THR A 306 0.65 -3.12 13.66
C THR A 306 0.88 -3.00 15.16
N SER A 307 0.13 -2.15 15.85
CA SER A 307 0.19 -2.05 17.32
C SER A 307 -0.34 -3.32 17.99
N LEU A 308 -1.43 -3.91 17.50
CA LEU A 308 -1.93 -5.19 18.01
C LEU A 308 -0.95 -6.34 17.77
N GLN A 309 -0.25 -6.34 16.63
CA GLN A 309 0.87 -7.26 16.38
C GLN A 309 2.00 -7.05 17.41
N ALA A 310 2.43 -5.81 17.64
CA ALA A 310 3.50 -5.48 18.58
C ALA A 310 3.15 -5.85 20.03
N VAL A 311 1.94 -5.53 20.49
CA VAL A 311 1.43 -5.90 21.83
C VAL A 311 1.39 -7.42 22.00
N SER A 312 1.13 -8.13 20.92
CA SER A 312 1.09 -9.59 20.88
C SER A 312 2.46 -10.26 20.75
N GLY A 313 3.54 -9.48 20.67
CA GLY A 313 4.90 -10.00 20.45
C GLY A 313 5.13 -10.56 19.04
N GLU A 314 4.30 -10.19 18.06
CA GLU A 314 4.51 -10.58 16.66
C GLU A 314 5.41 -9.58 15.91
N GLU A 315 6.07 -10.06 14.85
CA GLU A 315 6.74 -9.16 13.93
C GLU A 315 5.74 -8.25 13.22
N THR A 316 6.13 -7.00 13.03
CA THR A 316 5.34 -5.98 12.33
C THR A 316 6.01 -5.64 10.99
N VAL A 317 5.32 -4.91 10.12
CA VAL A 317 5.93 -4.36 8.91
C VAL A 317 7.17 -3.50 9.21
N PHE A 318 7.22 -2.87 10.39
CA PHE A 318 8.33 -2.02 10.84
C PHE A 318 9.50 -2.78 11.48
N SER A 319 9.36 -4.09 11.75
CA SER A 319 10.41 -4.89 12.38
C SER A 319 11.69 -4.95 11.54
N CYS A 320 11.59 -4.81 10.21
CA CYS A 320 12.74 -4.73 9.30
C CYS A 320 13.68 -3.55 9.59
N ILE A 321 13.13 -2.42 10.05
CA ILE A 321 13.87 -1.20 10.37
C ILE A 321 14.87 -1.42 11.50
N SER A 322 14.58 -2.34 12.44
CA SER A 322 15.50 -2.68 13.53
C SER A 322 16.82 -3.28 13.04
N ARG A 323 16.82 -3.87 11.85
CA ARG A 323 17.98 -4.43 11.15
C ARG A 323 18.61 -3.44 10.16
N GLY A 324 18.04 -2.24 10.02
CA GLY A 324 18.49 -1.23 9.07
C GLY A 324 18.00 -1.44 7.63
N ASP A 325 17.11 -2.42 7.39
CA ASP A 325 16.50 -2.65 6.08
C ASP A 325 15.18 -1.89 5.97
N TRP A 326 15.20 -0.81 5.18
CA TRP A 326 14.07 0.07 4.91
C TRP A 326 13.33 -0.27 3.61
N ARG A 327 13.84 -1.23 2.82
CA ARG A 327 13.22 -1.60 1.54
C ARG A 327 11.79 -2.12 1.71
N PRO A 328 11.45 -2.92 2.74
CA PRO A 328 10.07 -3.36 2.97
C PRO A 328 9.10 -2.22 3.33
N ILE A 329 9.61 -1.03 3.68
CA ILE A 329 8.80 0.18 3.89
C ILE A 329 8.73 1.02 2.62
N TRP A 330 9.89 1.25 2.00
CA TRP A 330 10.04 2.10 0.83
C TRP A 330 9.31 1.55 -0.41
N LEU A 331 9.49 0.26 -0.72
CA LEU A 331 8.97 -0.33 -1.96
C LEU A 331 7.43 -0.35 -2.00
N PRO A 332 6.70 -0.73 -0.93
CA PRO A 332 5.25 -0.65 -0.94
C PRO A 332 4.73 0.79 -1.03
N ALA A 333 5.34 1.73 -0.28
CA ALA A 333 4.97 3.14 -0.33
C ALA A 333 5.17 3.71 -1.74
N PHE A 334 6.30 3.38 -2.38
CA PHE A 334 6.57 3.82 -3.74
C PHE A 334 5.65 3.13 -4.77
N ALA A 335 5.34 1.86 -4.60
CA ALA A 335 4.39 1.13 -5.45
C ALA A 335 3.00 1.76 -5.39
N ALA A 336 2.50 2.06 -4.20
CA ALA A 336 1.21 2.71 -4.02
C ALA A 336 1.21 4.13 -4.57
N LEU A 337 2.31 4.88 -4.48
CA LEU A 337 2.42 6.19 -5.14
C LEU A 337 2.37 6.08 -6.67
N VAL A 338 3.07 5.10 -7.26
CA VAL A 338 3.00 4.82 -8.70
C VAL A 338 1.57 4.45 -9.11
N CYS A 339 0.92 3.54 -8.39
CA CYS A 339 -0.47 3.20 -8.63
C CYS A 339 -1.39 4.42 -8.45
N GLY A 340 -1.16 5.24 -7.42
CA GLY A 340 -1.89 6.49 -7.18
C GLY A 340 -1.80 7.47 -8.34
N LEU A 341 -0.64 7.61 -8.98
CA LEU A 341 -0.50 8.43 -10.18
C LEU A 341 -1.38 7.93 -11.34
N PHE A 342 -1.42 6.62 -11.59
CA PHE A 342 -2.30 6.03 -12.61
C PHE A 342 -3.79 6.09 -12.22
N TRP A 343 -4.09 5.93 -10.93
CA TRP A 343 -5.42 6.07 -10.36
C TRP A 343 -6.00 7.45 -10.66
N GLU A 344 -5.23 8.50 -10.38
CA GLU A 344 -5.62 9.88 -10.64
C GLU A 344 -5.67 10.23 -12.14
N LEU A 345 -4.71 9.73 -12.92
CA LEU A 345 -4.70 9.89 -14.37
C LEU A 345 -5.96 9.30 -15.02
N TRP A 346 -6.31 8.07 -14.68
CA TRP A 346 -7.47 7.41 -15.28
C TRP A 346 -8.80 7.95 -14.75
N ASN A 347 -8.83 8.46 -13.53
CA ASN A 347 -10.00 9.13 -12.95
C ASN A 347 -10.38 10.41 -13.71
N TYR A 348 -9.40 11.26 -14.03
CA TYR A 348 -9.61 12.64 -14.51
C TYR A 348 -10.63 12.82 -15.65
N ARG A 349 -10.65 11.93 -16.65
CA ARG A 349 -11.58 12.01 -17.80
C ARG A 349 -12.59 10.88 -17.86
N SER A 350 -12.68 10.07 -16.81
CA SER A 350 -13.69 9.01 -16.74
C SER A 350 -15.09 9.61 -16.62
N LEU A 351 -16.09 8.93 -17.19
CA LEU A 351 -17.48 9.39 -17.13
C LEU A 351 -17.95 9.48 -15.68
N ALA A 352 -17.87 8.35 -14.98
CA ALA A 352 -18.00 8.28 -13.53
C ALA A 352 -16.59 8.39 -12.93
N HIS A 353 -16.40 9.41 -12.11
CA HIS A 353 -15.13 9.74 -11.48
C HIS A 353 -15.39 10.23 -10.05
N TRP A 354 -14.35 10.32 -9.24
CA TRP A 354 -14.43 10.98 -7.94
C TRP A 354 -13.67 12.30 -7.95
N GLU A 355 -14.20 13.26 -7.21
CA GLU A 355 -13.54 14.51 -6.92
C GLU A 355 -13.18 14.54 -5.43
N TYR A 356 -12.11 15.26 -5.11
CA TYR A 356 -11.64 15.39 -3.73
C TYR A 356 -12.11 16.70 -3.10
N ALA A 357 -12.36 16.68 -1.80
CA ALA A 357 -12.56 17.86 -0.97
C ALA A 357 -11.72 17.69 0.29
N VAL A 358 -10.48 18.21 0.26
CA VAL A 358 -9.50 17.97 1.35
C VAL A 358 -9.37 19.22 2.23
N PRO A 359 -9.69 19.15 3.52
CA PRO A 359 -9.60 20.29 4.43
C PRO A 359 -8.20 20.92 4.42
N PHE A 360 -8.14 22.25 4.42
CA PHE A 360 -6.92 23.07 4.55
C PHE A 360 -5.84 22.97 3.45
N VAL A 361 -5.67 21.83 2.78
CA VAL A 361 -4.54 21.55 1.88
C VAL A 361 -4.93 21.36 0.42
N HIS A 362 -6.22 21.53 0.07
CA HIS A 362 -6.73 21.35 -1.29
C HIS A 362 -6.29 22.46 -2.26
N ARG A 363 -5.03 22.36 -2.74
CA ARG A 363 -4.40 23.24 -3.75
C ARG A 363 -3.38 22.46 -4.59
N PHE A 364 -2.98 23.07 -5.71
CA PHE A 364 -1.99 22.52 -6.66
C PHE A 364 -2.37 21.12 -7.14
N GLN A 365 -3.59 20.99 -7.66
CA GLN A 365 -4.11 19.71 -8.11
C GLN A 365 -3.29 19.18 -9.29
N ILE A 366 -2.99 17.89 -9.23
CA ILE A 366 -2.51 17.11 -10.37
C ILE A 366 -3.63 16.12 -10.64
N PHE A 367 -4.31 16.28 -11.78
CA PHE A 367 -5.64 15.70 -12.00
C PHE A 367 -6.63 16.22 -10.94
N GLU A 368 -7.41 15.36 -10.29
CA GLU A 368 -8.36 15.76 -9.25
C GLU A 368 -7.71 15.91 -7.85
N MET A 369 -6.58 15.23 -7.63
CA MET A 369 -5.93 15.14 -6.32
C MET A 369 -5.03 16.35 -6.02
N PRO A 370 -5.19 17.01 -4.85
CA PRO A 370 -4.22 18.01 -4.38
C PRO A 370 -2.82 17.43 -4.23
N LEU A 371 -1.78 18.24 -4.47
CA LEU A 371 -0.39 17.80 -4.42
C LEU A 371 -0.03 17.04 -3.14
N LEU A 372 -0.42 17.56 -1.97
CA LEU A 372 -0.14 16.92 -0.67
C LEU A 372 -1.01 15.68 -0.42
N GLY A 373 -2.12 15.53 -1.15
CA GLY A 373 -2.97 14.34 -1.08
C GLY A 373 -2.24 13.07 -1.49
N TYR A 374 -1.30 13.16 -2.44
CA TYR A 374 -0.48 12.01 -2.86
C TYR A 374 0.33 11.37 -1.72
N ALA A 375 0.61 12.10 -0.65
CA ALA A 375 1.28 11.52 0.52
C ALA A 375 0.44 10.45 1.22
N GLY A 376 -0.89 10.44 1.04
CA GLY A 376 -1.78 9.38 1.53
C GLY A 376 -1.46 8.01 0.94
N TYR A 377 -0.92 7.93 -0.28
CA TYR A 377 -0.50 6.66 -0.88
C TYR A 377 0.68 6.00 -0.17
N LEU A 378 1.49 6.77 0.57
CA LEU A 378 2.68 6.26 1.25
C LEU A 378 2.33 5.27 2.38
N PRO A 379 1.54 5.64 3.41
CA PRO A 379 1.06 4.69 4.40
C PRO A 379 0.13 3.64 3.78
N PHE A 380 -0.68 4.01 2.77
CA PHE A 380 -1.59 3.10 2.08
C PHE A 380 -0.87 1.89 1.47
N GLY A 381 0.33 2.09 0.89
CA GLY A 381 1.14 0.98 0.37
C GLY A 381 1.56 -0.03 1.45
N LEU A 382 1.84 0.45 2.66
CA LEU A 382 2.14 -0.42 3.81
C LEU A 382 0.88 -1.17 4.27
N GLU A 383 -0.27 -0.51 4.27
CA GLU A 383 -1.56 -1.14 4.57
C GLU A 383 -1.86 -2.28 3.61
N CYS A 384 -1.65 -2.08 2.31
CA CYS A 384 -1.80 -3.14 1.30
C CYS A 384 -0.97 -4.38 1.64
N VAL A 385 0.28 -4.21 2.08
CA VAL A 385 1.16 -5.32 2.48
C VAL A 385 0.65 -6.00 3.75
N VAL A 386 0.28 -5.23 4.77
CA VAL A 386 -0.20 -5.77 6.05
C VAL A 386 -1.51 -6.55 5.87
N ILE A 387 -2.45 -6.01 5.09
CA ILE A 387 -3.73 -6.64 4.79
C ILE A 387 -3.54 -7.91 3.96
N ALA A 388 -2.74 -7.87 2.92
CA ALA A 388 -2.45 -9.06 2.12
C ALA A 388 -1.68 -10.13 2.92
N GLY A 389 -0.87 -9.72 3.90
CA GLY A 389 -0.22 -10.61 4.87
C GLY A 389 -1.22 -11.46 5.67
N LEU A 390 -2.48 -11.03 5.84
CA LEU A 390 -3.52 -11.81 6.52
C LEU A 390 -3.88 -13.10 5.75
N LEU A 391 -3.70 -13.12 4.42
CA LEU A 391 -3.96 -14.29 3.58
C LEU A 391 -2.80 -15.29 3.60
N SER A 392 -1.60 -14.87 3.97
CA SER A 392 -0.43 -15.74 3.97
C SER A 392 -0.40 -16.59 5.24
N SER A 393 -0.71 -17.88 5.11
CA SER A 393 -0.54 -18.85 6.19
C SER A 393 0.91 -19.32 6.28
N ARG A 394 1.52 -19.11 7.46
CA ARG A 394 2.85 -19.58 7.92
C ARG A 394 4.05 -18.86 7.32
N GLY A 395 4.92 -18.36 8.22
CA GLY A 395 6.38 -18.59 8.21
C GLY A 395 7.21 -18.18 6.99
N GLU A 396 6.63 -17.66 5.92
CA GLU A 396 7.37 -17.01 4.86
C GLU A 396 7.81 -15.66 5.42
N PRO A 397 9.11 -15.43 5.64
CA PRO A 397 9.57 -14.12 6.04
C PRO A 397 9.05 -13.12 5.01
N MET A 398 8.67 -11.94 5.49
CA MET A 398 8.36 -10.76 4.68
C MET A 398 9.66 -10.23 4.02
N GLU A 399 10.48 -11.15 3.54
CA GLU A 399 11.71 -10.92 2.82
C GLU A 399 11.36 -10.68 1.36
N LEU A 400 11.94 -9.61 0.84
CA LEU A 400 12.03 -9.36 -0.58
C LEU A 400 12.80 -10.52 -1.21
N ARG A 401 12.08 -11.52 -1.74
CA ARG A 401 12.67 -12.50 -2.64
C ARG A 401 12.95 -11.76 -3.95
N ALA A 402 14.16 -11.23 -4.06
CA ALA A 402 14.71 -10.68 -5.29
C ALA A 402 15.11 -11.80 -6.25
#